data_AF-A0A1Z5SE64-F1
#
_entry.id   AF-A0A1Z5SE64-F1
#
_cell.length_a   1.000
_cell.length_b   1.000
_cell.length_c   1.000
_cell.angle_alpha   90.00
_cell.angle_beta   90.00
_cell.angle_gamma   90.00
#
_symmetry.space_group_name_H-M   'P 1'
#
loop_
_entity.id
_entity.type
_entity.pdbx_description
1 polymer ?
#
loop_
_entity_poly.entity_id
_entity_poly.type
_entity_poly.pdbx_seq_one_letter_code
_entity_poly.pdbx_strand_id
1 'polypeptide(L)'
;MSKETFYRVIIVSLLLLNLGVLAYLWMGRDAAPQDMGRYRQGEPAPFIIKSLQLDEAQQVQFDGLRDKHQHNTRQLREESKQLHDALFKLLHDEVVDSTKTDSLMLLISANNRAKEMVNFNHFRELKTILKPEQYKLYDEFIESIARRFGPPPHPHHDKRH
;
A
#
# COMPACT_ATOMS: atom_id res chain seq x y z
N MET A 1 -21.14 -57.28 -1.58
CA MET A 1 -19.83 -56.78 -1.10
C MET A 1 -19.86 -56.74 0.41
N SER A 2 -18.81 -57.24 1.10
CA SER A 2 -18.76 -57.22 2.56
C SER A 2 -18.63 -55.77 3.06
N LYS A 3 -19.18 -55.46 4.23
CA LYS A 3 -19.08 -54.11 4.84
C LYS A 3 -17.62 -53.64 4.92
N GLU A 4 -16.69 -54.57 5.15
CA GLU A 4 -15.25 -54.31 5.15
C GLU A 4 -14.72 -53.86 3.78
N THR A 5 -15.12 -54.53 2.69
CA THR A 5 -14.75 -54.10 1.32
C THR A 5 -15.32 -52.74 0.96
N PHE A 6 -16.51 -52.39 1.46
CA PHE A 6 -17.13 -51.09 1.25
C PHE A 6 -16.36 -49.96 1.95
N TYR A 7 -16.01 -50.13 3.23
CA TYR A 7 -15.22 -49.14 3.96
C TYR A 7 -13.81 -48.98 3.38
N ARG A 8 -13.15 -50.08 2.96
CA ARG A 8 -11.85 -49.99 2.28
C ARG A 8 -11.91 -49.16 0.99
N VAL A 9 -12.94 -49.36 0.16
CA VAL A 9 -13.12 -48.58 -1.06
C VAL A 9 -13.27 -47.10 -0.74
N ILE A 10 -14.13 -46.75 0.23
CA ILE A 10 -14.34 -45.35 0.64
C ILE A 10 -13.04 -44.71 1.15
N ILE A 11 -12.30 -45.41 2.02
CA ILE A 11 -11.05 -44.89 2.59
C ILE A 11 -10.01 -44.65 1.49
N VAL A 12 -9.84 -45.60 0.56
CA VAL A 12 -8.90 -45.47 -0.56
C VAL A 12 -9.33 -44.33 -1.50
N SER A 13 -10.62 -44.20 -1.81
CA SER A 13 -11.15 -43.09 -2.61
C SER A 13 -10.92 -41.73 -1.95
N LEU A 14 -11.14 -41.62 -0.64
CA LEU A 14 -10.90 -40.37 0.12
C LEU A 14 -9.41 -40.00 0.13
N LEU A 15 -8.53 -41.00 0.25
CA LEU A 15 -7.09 -40.80 0.28
C LEU A 15 -6.57 -40.36 -1.09
N LEU A 16 -7.05 -40.97 -2.18
CA LEU A 16 -6.74 -40.54 -3.55
C LEU A 16 -7.27 -39.14 -3.85
N LEU A 17 -8.47 -38.79 -3.36
CA LEU A 17 -9.04 -37.46 -3.54
C LEU A 17 -8.23 -36.38 -2.81
N ASN A 18 -7.81 -36.64 -1.56
CA ASN A 18 -6.93 -35.74 -0.82
C ASN A 18 -5.55 -35.60 -1.46
N LEU A 19 -4.95 -36.69 -1.93
CA LEU A 19 -3.68 -36.66 -2.67
C LEU A 19 -3.81 -35.90 -3.99
N GLY A 20 -4.93 -36.04 -4.70
CA GLY A 20 -5.24 -35.27 -5.90
C GLY A 20 -5.35 -33.77 -5.63
N VAL A 21 -6.01 -33.37 -4.54
CA VAL A 21 -6.09 -31.96 -4.11
C VAL A 21 -4.71 -31.42 -3.74
N LEU A 22 -3.91 -32.19 -2.99
CA LEU A 22 -2.53 -31.81 -2.64
C LEU A 22 -1.64 -31.67 -3.87
N ALA A 23 -1.71 -32.62 -4.81
CA ALA A 23 -0.96 -32.58 -6.06
C ALA A 23 -1.40 -31.40 -6.95
N TYR A 24 -2.70 -31.12 -7.04
CA TYR A 24 -3.24 -29.95 -7.74
C TYR A 24 -2.73 -28.64 -7.14
N LEU A 25 -2.72 -28.51 -5.81
CA LEU A 25 -2.18 -27.36 -5.10
C LEU A 25 -0.66 -27.21 -5.26
N TRP A 26 0.07 -28.32 -5.42
CA TRP A 26 1.52 -28.32 -5.64
C TRP A 26 1.92 -28.04 -7.09
N MET A 27 1.14 -28.53 -8.07
CA MET A 27 1.39 -28.30 -9.51
C MET A 27 0.86 -26.94 -10.00
N GLY A 28 -0.12 -26.35 -9.31
CA GLY A 28 -0.56 -24.97 -9.56
C GLY A 28 0.44 -23.89 -9.11
N ARG A 29 1.62 -24.28 -8.59
CA ARG A 29 2.62 -23.35 -8.07
C ARG A 29 3.55 -22.77 -9.14
N ASP A 30 3.57 -23.34 -10.36
CA ASP A 30 4.52 -22.95 -11.42
C ASP A 30 3.89 -22.35 -12.69
N ALA A 31 2.57 -22.12 -12.72
CA ALA A 31 1.93 -21.40 -13.83
C ALA A 31 0.58 -20.78 -13.42
N ALA A 32 0.60 -19.85 -12.47
CA ALA A 32 -0.42 -18.82 -12.46
C ALA A 32 0.06 -17.68 -13.36
N PRO A 33 -0.76 -17.15 -14.29
CA PRO A 33 -0.56 -15.78 -14.75
C PRO A 33 -0.49 -14.92 -13.48
N GLN A 34 0.59 -14.17 -13.29
CA GLN A 34 0.83 -13.37 -12.08
C GLN A 34 -0.13 -12.17 -11.93
N ASP A 35 -1.21 -12.13 -12.69
CA ASP A 35 -2.21 -11.08 -12.62
C ASP A 35 -3.32 -11.46 -11.64
N MET A 36 -3.57 -10.56 -10.69
CA MET A 36 -4.66 -10.58 -9.68
C MET A 36 -4.40 -11.26 -8.32
N GLY A 37 -3.15 -11.34 -7.85
CA GLY A 37 -2.85 -11.79 -6.48
C GLY A 37 -1.83 -10.95 -5.69
N ARG A 38 -1.15 -9.99 -6.34
CA ARG A 38 0.05 -9.32 -5.80
C ARG A 38 -0.25 -8.18 -4.82
N TYR A 39 -1.49 -7.71 -4.77
CA TYR A 39 -1.91 -6.57 -3.97
C TYR A 39 -3.13 -6.92 -3.13
N ARG A 40 -3.08 -6.58 -1.84
CA ARG A 40 -4.23 -6.79 -0.94
C ARG A 40 -5.37 -5.87 -1.38
N GLN A 41 -6.62 -6.35 -1.26
CA GLN A 41 -7.79 -5.49 -1.48
C GLN A 41 -7.69 -4.25 -0.58
N GLY A 42 -7.71 -3.06 -1.18
CA GLY A 42 -7.55 -1.77 -0.49
C GLY A 42 -6.15 -1.14 -0.58
N GLU A 43 -5.15 -1.82 -1.14
CA GLU A 43 -3.87 -1.18 -1.44
C GLU A 43 -4.00 -0.18 -2.60
N PRO A 44 -3.29 0.97 -2.58
CA PRO A 44 -3.32 1.94 -3.66
C PRO A 44 -2.53 1.49 -4.90
N ALA A 45 -1.72 0.43 -4.81
CA ALA A 45 -0.85 -0.01 -5.91
C ALA A 45 -1.60 -0.47 -7.19
N PRO A 46 -2.68 -1.27 -7.12
CA PRO A 46 -3.52 -1.58 -8.28
C PRO A 46 -4.08 -0.35 -9.00
N PHE A 47 -4.39 0.71 -8.25
CA PHE A 47 -4.84 1.97 -8.84
C PHE A 47 -3.73 2.62 -9.66
N ILE A 48 -2.49 2.66 -9.15
CA ILE A 48 -1.34 3.24 -9.86
C ILE A 48 -1.04 2.46 -11.14
N ILE A 49 -0.97 1.13 -11.06
CA ILE A 49 -0.68 0.26 -12.21
C ILE A 49 -1.72 0.46 -13.32
N LYS A 50 -3.00 0.50 -12.94
CA LYS A 50 -4.11 0.70 -13.87
C LYS A 50 -4.11 2.11 -14.46
N SER A 51 -3.91 3.14 -13.64
CA SER A 51 -3.93 4.55 -14.07
C SER A 51 -2.79 4.90 -15.02
N LEU A 52 -1.62 4.32 -14.82
CA LEU A 52 -0.43 4.58 -15.63
C LEU A 52 -0.18 3.53 -16.71
N GLN A 53 -1.02 2.49 -16.77
CA GLN A 53 -0.89 1.37 -17.71
C GLN A 53 0.51 0.76 -17.68
N LEU A 54 0.99 0.43 -16.49
CA LEU A 54 2.35 -0.12 -16.32
C LEU A 54 2.43 -1.53 -16.93
N ASP A 55 3.42 -1.73 -17.80
CA ASP A 55 3.73 -3.06 -18.33
C ASP A 55 4.46 -3.94 -17.29
N GLU A 56 4.66 -5.21 -17.60
CA GLU A 56 5.27 -6.18 -16.68
C GLU A 56 6.67 -5.75 -16.18
N ALA A 57 7.50 -5.16 -17.06
CA ALA A 57 8.82 -4.71 -16.69
C ALA A 57 8.76 -3.49 -15.74
N GLN A 58 7.84 -2.57 -16.01
CA GLN A 58 7.59 -1.41 -15.15
C GLN A 58 6.99 -1.80 -13.81
N GLN A 59 6.12 -2.82 -13.77
CA GLN A 59 5.55 -3.33 -12.52
C GLN A 59 6.63 -3.91 -11.58
N VAL A 60 7.63 -4.60 -12.13
CA VAL A 60 8.78 -5.08 -11.34
C VAL A 60 9.57 -3.90 -10.75
N GLN A 61 9.81 -2.85 -11.52
CA GLN A 61 10.51 -1.65 -11.03
C GLN A 61 9.65 -0.91 -9.99
N PHE A 62 8.35 -0.80 -10.22
CA PHE A 62 7.39 -0.14 -9.34
C PHE A 62 7.31 -0.83 -7.98
N ASP A 63 7.34 -2.16 -7.92
CA ASP A 63 7.38 -2.90 -6.65
C ASP A 63 8.61 -2.52 -5.81
N GLY A 64 9.78 -2.35 -6.42
CA GLY A 64 10.97 -1.86 -5.71
C GLY A 64 10.79 -0.44 -5.16
N LEU A 65 10.18 0.46 -5.95
CA LEU A 65 9.85 1.82 -5.49
C LEU A 65 8.82 1.82 -4.35
N ARG A 66 7.83 0.93 -4.41
CA ARG A 66 6.80 0.74 -3.37
C ARG A 66 7.43 0.25 -2.08
N ASP A 67 8.26 -0.78 -2.13
CA ASP A 67 8.87 -1.38 -0.94
C ASP A 67 9.79 -0.37 -0.23
N LYS A 68 10.58 0.38 -1.02
CA LYS A 68 11.38 1.51 -0.52
C LYS A 68 10.51 2.57 0.15
N HIS A 69 9.42 2.97 -0.48
CA HIS A 69 8.48 3.94 0.09
C HIS A 69 7.84 3.43 1.38
N GLN A 70 7.39 2.18 1.42
CA GLN A 70 6.79 1.56 2.59
C GLN A 70 7.78 1.49 3.76
N HIS A 71 9.03 1.13 3.48
CA HIS A 71 10.10 1.10 4.49
C HIS A 71 10.31 2.48 5.13
N ASN A 72 10.51 3.51 4.29
CA ASN A 72 10.76 4.87 4.75
C ASN A 72 9.56 5.42 5.53
N THR A 73 8.35 5.22 5.02
CA THR A 73 7.12 5.71 5.67
C THR A 73 6.86 4.99 7.00
N ARG A 74 7.23 3.71 7.15
CA ARG A 74 7.07 2.98 8.43
C ARG A 74 7.91 3.62 9.54
N GLN A 75 9.16 3.98 9.27
CA GLN A 75 10.04 4.61 10.25
C GLN A 75 9.47 5.96 10.71
N LEU A 76 9.08 6.81 9.76
CA LEU A 76 8.52 8.14 10.05
C LEU A 76 7.18 8.07 10.80
N ARG A 77 6.37 7.02 10.58
CA ARG A 77 5.13 6.79 11.34
C ARG A 77 5.41 6.44 12.80
N GLU A 78 6.38 5.56 13.04
CA GLU A 78 6.76 5.18 14.41
C GLU A 78 7.34 6.39 15.16
N GLU A 79 8.24 7.13 14.52
CA GLU A 79 8.78 8.38 15.09
C GLU A 79 7.66 9.39 15.37
N SER A 80 6.68 9.52 14.47
CA SER A 80 5.52 10.38 14.69
C SER A 80 4.79 10.00 15.96
N LYS A 81 4.52 8.71 16.17
CA LYS A 81 3.82 8.23 17.35
C LYS A 81 4.62 8.57 18.61
N GLN A 82 5.91 8.26 18.63
CA GLN A 82 6.78 8.50 19.79
C GLN A 82 6.87 9.99 20.15
N LEU A 83 6.98 10.88 19.15
CA LEU A 83 7.03 12.32 19.37
C LEU A 83 5.71 12.87 19.94
N HIS A 84 4.56 12.38 19.45
CA HIS A 84 3.26 12.79 19.99
C HIS A 84 3.06 12.23 21.40
N ASP A 85 3.42 10.97 21.65
CA ASP A 85 3.36 10.37 22.99
C ASP A 85 4.22 11.17 23.99
N ALA A 86 5.42 11.60 23.57
CA ALA A 86 6.29 12.46 24.39
C ALA A 86 5.67 13.85 24.64
N LEU A 87 5.07 14.46 23.62
CA LEU A 87 4.43 15.77 23.72
C LEU A 87 3.26 15.73 24.71
N PHE A 88 2.37 14.74 24.59
CA PHE A 88 1.22 14.63 25.48
C PHE A 88 1.59 14.21 26.90
N LYS A 89 2.71 13.51 27.10
CA LYS A 89 3.23 13.21 28.44
C LYS A 89 3.59 14.44 29.25
N LEU A 90 4.00 15.54 28.61
CA LEU A 90 4.29 16.82 29.31
C LEU A 90 3.06 17.39 30.02
N LEU A 91 1.84 16.99 29.63
CA LEU A 91 0.61 17.42 30.30
C LEU A 91 0.38 16.73 31.66
N HIS A 92 1.19 15.74 32.01
CA HIS A 92 1.15 15.13 33.35
C HIS A 92 2.00 15.88 34.38
N ASP A 93 2.85 16.81 33.95
CA ASP A 93 3.71 17.60 34.84
C ASP A 93 2.88 18.70 35.53
N GLU A 94 3.20 19.01 36.80
CA GLU A 94 2.52 20.08 37.57
C GLU A 94 2.67 21.45 36.91
N VAL A 95 3.80 21.68 36.23
CA VAL A 95 4.06 22.84 35.40
C VAL A 95 4.61 22.37 34.07
N VAL A 96 3.93 22.74 32.97
CA VAL A 96 4.36 22.38 31.61
C VAL A 96 5.61 23.15 31.21
N ASP A 97 6.66 22.42 30.84
CA ASP A 97 7.91 22.98 30.33
C ASP A 97 7.74 23.46 28.88
N SER A 98 7.69 24.78 28.69
CA SER A 98 7.52 25.42 27.38
C SER A 98 8.69 25.13 26.44
N THR A 99 9.92 25.02 26.96
CA THR A 99 11.11 24.77 26.14
C THR A 99 11.08 23.35 25.57
N LYS A 100 10.71 22.36 26.38
CA LYS A 100 10.51 20.99 25.91
C LYS A 100 9.34 20.88 24.93
N THR A 101 8.25 21.60 25.19
CA THR A 101 7.08 21.65 24.31
C THR A 101 7.49 22.16 22.92
N ASP A 102 8.19 23.30 22.85
CA ASP A 102 8.65 23.88 21.59
C ASP A 102 9.62 22.95 20.84
N SER A 103 10.53 22.30 21.57
CA SER A 103 11.46 21.33 20.99
C SER A 103 10.72 20.14 20.34
N LEU A 104 9.74 19.55 21.02
CA LEU A 104 8.94 18.45 20.48
C LEU A 104 8.10 18.89 19.28
N MET A 105 7.54 20.10 19.31
CA MET A 105 6.79 20.66 18.18
C MET A 105 7.67 20.85 16.93
N LEU A 106 8.92 21.30 17.11
CA LEU A 106 9.89 21.39 16.02
C LEU A 106 10.21 20.01 15.43
N LEU A 107 10.41 18.99 16.28
CA LEU A 107 10.67 17.62 15.82
C LEU A 107 9.46 17.03 15.08
N ILE A 108 8.24 17.24 15.57
CA ILE A 108 7.01 16.82 14.87
C ILE A 108 6.93 17.47 13.49
N SER A 109 7.21 18.77 13.41
CA SER A 109 7.22 19.52 12.15
C SER A 109 8.27 19.00 11.17
N ALA A 110 9.47 18.68 11.67
CA ALA A 110 10.55 18.09 10.86
C ALA A 110 10.17 16.70 10.34
N ASN A 111 9.57 15.84 11.18
CA ASN A 111 9.10 14.53 10.76
C ASN A 111 7.97 14.63 9.71
N ASN A 112 7.04 15.59 9.88
CA ASN A 112 6.00 15.83 8.87
C ASN A 112 6.60 16.28 7.53
N ARG A 113 7.59 17.18 7.54
CA ARG A 113 8.33 17.54 6.33
C ARG A 113 9.00 16.33 5.68
N ALA A 114 9.58 15.43 6.47
CA ALA A 114 10.20 14.21 5.95
C ALA A 114 9.19 13.29 5.27
N LYS A 115 7.97 13.13 5.84
CA LYS A 115 6.88 12.36 5.22
C LYS A 115 6.48 12.94 3.87
N GLU A 116 6.29 14.26 3.78
CA GLU A 116 5.95 14.92 2.51
C GLU A 116 7.06 14.74 1.46
N MET A 117 8.32 14.84 1.88
CA MET A 117 9.46 14.62 0.99
C MET A 117 9.53 13.18 0.48
N VAL A 118 9.24 12.18 1.33
CA VAL A 118 9.16 10.76 0.93
C VAL A 118 8.01 10.51 -0.05
N ASN A 119 6.84 11.13 0.16
CA ASN A 119 5.72 11.07 -0.78
C ASN A 119 6.07 11.69 -2.13
N PHE A 120 6.60 12.92 -2.12
CA PHE A 120 6.99 13.64 -3.33
C PHE A 120 8.04 12.86 -4.14
N ASN A 121 9.07 12.35 -3.47
CA ASN A 121 10.13 11.58 -4.12
C ASN A 121 9.62 10.25 -4.70
N HIS A 122 8.66 9.59 -4.05
CA HIS A 122 8.06 8.37 -4.60
C HIS A 122 7.40 8.62 -5.95
N PHE A 123 6.62 9.69 -6.09
CA PHE A 123 6.01 10.04 -7.37
C PHE A 123 7.04 10.52 -8.41
N ARG A 124 8.06 11.27 -7.97
CA ARG A 124 9.19 11.64 -8.85
C ARG A 124 9.91 10.41 -9.40
N GLU A 125 10.21 9.42 -8.56
CA GLU A 125 10.85 8.16 -8.96
C GLU A 125 9.94 7.33 -9.87
N LEU A 126 8.64 7.29 -9.58
CA LEU A 126 7.65 6.66 -10.46
C LEU A 126 7.67 7.23 -11.88
N LYS A 127 7.86 8.54 -12.05
CA LYS A 127 7.99 9.14 -13.39
C LYS A 127 9.18 8.57 -14.19
N THR A 128 10.25 8.18 -13.52
CA THR A 128 11.49 7.72 -14.19
C THR A 128 11.38 6.35 -14.84
N ILE A 129 10.41 5.54 -14.42
CA ILE A 129 10.17 4.20 -14.99
C ILE A 129 9.16 4.24 -16.14
N LEU A 130 8.54 5.40 -16.40
CA LEU A 130 7.54 5.56 -17.45
C LEU A 130 8.18 5.78 -18.82
N LYS A 131 7.47 5.32 -19.85
CA LYS A 131 7.78 5.60 -21.25
C LYS A 131 7.17 6.96 -21.66
N PRO A 132 7.70 7.62 -22.71
CA PRO A 132 7.21 8.93 -23.15
C PRO A 132 5.69 8.98 -23.40
N GLU A 133 5.11 7.91 -23.95
CA GLU A 133 3.68 7.80 -24.20
C GLU A 133 2.80 7.82 -22.93
N GLN A 134 3.36 7.47 -21.77
CA GLN A 134 2.66 7.45 -20.47
C GLN A 134 2.72 8.79 -19.73
N TYR A 135 3.49 9.78 -20.20
CA TYR A 135 3.65 11.05 -19.48
C TYR A 135 2.36 11.83 -19.32
N LYS A 136 1.46 11.77 -20.31
CA LYS A 136 0.13 12.38 -20.20
C LYS A 136 -0.70 11.73 -19.10
N LEU A 137 -0.69 10.40 -19.00
CA LEU A 137 -1.37 9.65 -17.93
C LEU A 137 -0.80 10.01 -16.56
N TYR A 138 0.52 10.20 -16.47
CA TYR A 138 1.19 10.63 -15.25
C TYR A 138 0.75 12.02 -14.80
N ASP A 139 0.69 12.99 -15.72
CA ASP A 139 0.29 14.36 -15.39
C ASP A 139 -1.17 14.40 -14.87
N GLU A 140 -2.09 13.70 -15.55
CA GLU A 140 -3.49 13.54 -15.12
C GLU A 140 -3.59 12.83 -13.75
N PHE A 141 -2.76 11.81 -13.54
CA PHE A 141 -2.69 11.07 -12.28
C PHE A 141 -2.22 11.96 -11.13
N ILE A 142 -1.16 12.75 -11.30
CA ILE A 142 -0.67 13.68 -10.27
C ILE A 142 -1.71 14.76 -9.96
N GLU A 143 -2.41 15.29 -10.95
CA GLU A 143 -3.50 16.24 -10.72
C GLU A 143 -4.64 15.60 -9.90
N SER A 144 -4.97 14.34 -10.18
CA SER A 144 -5.97 13.59 -9.40
C SER A 144 -5.55 13.39 -7.95
N ILE A 145 -4.25 13.19 -7.69
CA ILE A 145 -3.70 13.04 -6.35
C ILE A 145 -3.68 14.38 -5.62
N ALA A 146 -3.21 15.45 -6.28
CA ALA A 146 -3.15 16.78 -5.70
C ALA A 146 -4.52 17.26 -5.21
N ARG A 147 -5.59 16.95 -5.95
CA ARG A 147 -6.98 17.23 -5.53
C ARG A 147 -7.42 16.53 -4.24
N ARG A 148 -6.78 15.42 -3.86
CA ARG A 148 -7.05 14.76 -2.56
C ARG A 148 -6.36 15.43 -1.39
N PHE A 149 -5.32 16.22 -1.65
CA PHE A 149 -4.60 17.00 -0.64
C PHE A 149 -5.13 18.44 -0.50
N GLY A 150 -5.92 18.92 -1.47
CA GLY A 150 -6.60 20.20 -1.41
C GLY A 150 -7.92 20.15 -0.64
N PRO A 151 -8.46 21.31 -0.22
CA PRO A 151 -9.83 21.38 0.30
C PRO A 151 -10.82 20.79 -0.72
N PRO A 152 -11.89 20.12 -0.27
CA PRO A 152 -12.86 19.50 -1.18
C PRO A 152 -13.39 20.55 -2.17
N PRO A 153 -13.59 20.19 -3.45
CA PRO A 153 -14.09 21.13 -4.43
C PRO A 153 -15.42 21.70 -3.95
N HIS A 154 -15.55 23.03 -3.99
CA HIS A 154 -16.80 23.69 -3.64
C HIS A 154 -17.92 23.14 -4.52
N PRO A 155 -19.08 22.75 -3.93
CA PRO A 155 -20.23 22.35 -4.72
C PRO A 155 -20.58 23.47 -5.70
N HIS A 156 -20.59 23.15 -7.01
CA HIS A 156 -21.15 24.06 -8.00
C HIS A 156 -22.64 24.21 -7.68
N HIS A 157 -23.01 25.30 -7.00
CA HIS A 157 -24.39 25.76 -6.97
C HIS A 157 -24.74 26.18 -8.40
N ASP A 158 -25.37 25.25 -9.13
CA ASP A 158 -26.10 25.52 -10.37
C ASP A 158 -27.18 26.55 -10.04
N LYS A 159 -26.86 27.84 -10.23
CA LYS A 159 -27.84 28.92 -10.16
C LYS A 159 -28.67 28.87 -11.44
N ARG A 160 -29.66 27.98 -11.47
CA ARG A 160 -30.80 28.13 -12.36
C ARG A 160 -31.73 29.18 -11.78
N HIS A 161 -31.62 30.40 -12.28
CA HIS A 161 -32.66 31.42 -12.26
C HIS A 161 -32.81 31.94 -13.69
#